data_AF-A0A7Y3FIK0-F1
#
_entry.id   AF-A0A7Y3FIK0-F1
#
_cell.length_a   1.000
_cell.length_b   1.000
_cell.length_c   1.000
_cell.angle_alpha   90.00
_cell.angle_beta   90.00
_cell.angle_gamma   90.00
#
_symmetry.space_group_name_H-M   'P 1'
#
loop_
_entity.id
_entity.type
_entity.pdbx_description
1 polymer ?
#
loop_
_entity_poly.entity_id
_entity_poly.type
_entity_poly.pdbx_seq_one_letter_code
_entity_poly.pdbx_strand_id
1 'polypeptide(L)'
;VSKIAGHALHSYGGSSSYDGSSRAKTKLTLCEDGTFRRHFSSGGYSNSSTVSVSYAGHSRYYGKWSVSGAKLRLFYNDGDRAEFELTENDAGHFLMNGERWLRADGDCR
;
A
#
# COMPACT_ATOMS: atom_id res chain seq x y z
N VAL A 1 5.99 21.77 -1.85
CA VAL A 1 4.91 20.75 -1.81
C VAL A 1 5.49 19.46 -2.36
N SER A 2 5.44 18.35 -1.61
CA SER A 2 6.11 17.10 -2.01
C SER A 2 5.44 16.51 -3.25
N LYS A 3 6.22 16.07 -4.26
CA LYS A 3 5.69 15.59 -5.55
C LYS A 3 4.69 14.44 -5.41
N ILE A 4 4.70 13.72 -4.30
CA ILE A 4 3.83 12.56 -4.01
C ILE A 4 2.44 12.94 -3.48
N ALA A 5 2.22 14.20 -3.11
CA ALA A 5 0.92 14.70 -2.62
C ALA A 5 -0.16 14.61 -3.72
N GLY A 6 -1.41 14.33 -3.33
CA GLY A 6 -2.56 14.28 -4.23
C GLY A 6 -2.68 12.98 -5.03
N HIS A 7 -1.81 12.00 -4.80
CA HIS A 7 -1.78 10.77 -5.58
C HIS A 7 -2.14 9.53 -4.75
N ALA A 8 -2.76 8.57 -5.43
CA ALA A 8 -2.81 7.20 -4.95
C ALA A 8 -1.53 6.45 -5.35
N LEU A 9 -1.08 5.58 -4.47
CA LEU A 9 0.05 4.69 -4.64
C LEU A 9 -0.47 3.26 -4.49
N HIS A 10 -0.17 2.41 -5.46
CA HIS A 10 -0.61 1.01 -5.45
C HIS A 10 0.59 0.08 -5.37
N SER A 11 0.52 -0.88 -4.44
CA SER A 11 1.41 -2.05 -4.40
C SER A 11 0.62 -3.33 -4.58
N TYR A 12 1.20 -4.26 -5.32
CA TYR A 12 0.63 -5.57 -5.61
C TYR A 12 1.60 -6.63 -5.09
N GLY A 13 1.24 -7.30 -4.00
CA GLY A 13 1.96 -8.47 -3.50
C GLY A 13 1.24 -9.73 -3.98
N GLY A 14 1.94 -10.62 -4.67
CA GLY A 14 1.38 -11.91 -5.06
C GLY A 14 2.40 -13.01 -4.82
N SER A 15 1.95 -14.11 -4.23
CA SER A 15 2.71 -15.35 -4.16
C SER A 15 1.84 -16.49 -4.69
N SER A 16 2.37 -17.24 -5.65
CA SER A 16 1.76 -18.46 -6.20
C SER A 16 2.62 -19.66 -5.81
N SER A 17 2.02 -20.64 -5.15
CA SER A 17 2.60 -21.96 -4.92
C SER A 17 1.86 -23.02 -5.74
N TYR A 18 2.40 -24.24 -5.80
CA TYR A 18 1.83 -25.35 -6.58
C TYR A 18 0.46 -25.82 -6.06
N ASP A 19 0.14 -25.48 -4.80
CA ASP A 19 -1.04 -25.88 -4.05
C ASP A 19 -1.97 -24.72 -3.68
N GLY A 20 -1.68 -23.48 -4.12
CA GLY A 20 -2.51 -22.32 -3.80
C GLY A 20 -1.99 -20.98 -4.34
N SER A 21 -2.87 -19.99 -4.37
CA SER A 21 -2.52 -18.61 -4.76
C SER A 21 -2.97 -17.64 -3.68
N SER A 22 -2.10 -16.68 -3.35
CA SER A 22 -2.45 -15.52 -2.55
C SER A 22 -2.16 -14.21 -3.31
N ARG A 23 -3.09 -13.26 -3.21
CA ARG A 23 -2.97 -11.93 -3.79
C ARG A 23 -3.30 -10.89 -2.73
N ALA A 24 -2.30 -10.09 -2.38
CA ALA A 24 -2.45 -8.89 -1.57
C ALA A 24 -2.38 -7.65 -2.47
N LYS A 25 -3.27 -6.70 -2.24
CA LYS A 25 -3.25 -5.39 -2.88
C LYS A 25 -3.27 -4.34 -1.79
N THR A 26 -2.34 -3.41 -1.85
CA THR A 26 -2.32 -2.23 -0.98
C THR A 26 -2.53 -1.00 -1.85
N LYS A 27 -3.51 -0.17 -1.48
CA LYS A 27 -3.69 1.17 -2.03
C LYS A 27 -3.45 2.18 -0.91
N LEU A 28 -2.50 3.10 -1.08
CA LEU A 28 -2.21 4.19 -0.18
C LEU A 28 -2.47 5.51 -0.92
N THR A 29 -3.47 6.27 -0.49
CA THR A 29 -3.76 7.60 -1.05
C THR A 29 -3.25 8.66 -0.09
N LEU A 30 -2.38 9.56 -0.57
CA LEU A 30 -1.79 10.67 0.18
C LEU A 30 -2.44 11.98 -0.30
N CYS A 31 -3.33 12.55 0.50
CA CYS A 31 -4.09 13.75 0.15
C CYS A 31 -3.28 15.02 0.39
N GLU A 32 -3.54 16.06 -0.41
CA GLU A 32 -2.81 17.34 -0.34
C GLU A 32 -2.99 18.07 0.99
N ASP A 33 -4.10 17.82 1.68
CA ASP A 33 -4.39 18.32 3.03
C ASP A 33 -3.55 17.66 4.14
N GLY A 34 -2.67 16.73 3.78
CA GLY A 34 -1.82 15.99 4.71
C GLY A 34 -2.49 14.77 5.35
N THR A 35 -3.68 14.36 4.90
CA THR A 35 -4.33 13.11 5.35
C THR A 35 -4.01 11.94 4.42
N PHE A 36 -4.06 10.71 4.93
CA PHE A 36 -3.92 9.52 4.10
C PHE A 36 -5.05 8.52 4.31
N ARG A 37 -5.28 7.70 3.28
CA ARG A 37 -6.17 6.53 3.31
C ARG A 37 -5.40 5.33 2.81
N ARG A 38 -5.27 4.29 3.63
CA ARG A 38 -4.63 3.02 3.24
C ARG A 38 -5.67 1.91 3.23
N HIS A 39 -5.90 1.33 2.06
CA HIS A 39 -6.73 0.16 1.87
C HIS A 39 -5.84 -1.06 1.62
N PHE A 40 -5.97 -2.08 2.45
CA PHE A 40 -5.33 -3.37 2.24
C PHE A 40 -6.42 -4.41 1.96
N SER A 41 -6.23 -5.17 0.89
CA SER A 41 -7.06 -6.33 0.58
C SER A 41 -6.19 -7.53 0.32
N SER A 42 -6.49 -8.64 0.96
CA SER A 42 -5.88 -9.93 0.67
C SER A 42 -6.96 -10.93 0.28
N GLY A 43 -6.62 -11.84 -0.63
CA GLY A 43 -7.45 -12.97 -0.96
C GLY A 43 -6.56 -14.15 -1.30
N GLY A 44 -7.03 -15.35 -0.97
CA GLY A 44 -6.31 -16.56 -1.32
C GLY A 44 -7.19 -17.78 -1.33
N TYR A 45 -6.71 -18.79 -2.05
CA TYR A 45 -7.26 -20.13 -2.03
C TYR A 45 -6.13 -21.14 -1.92
N SER A 46 -6.35 -22.18 -1.12
CA SER A 46 -5.49 -23.37 -1.07
C SER A 46 -6.27 -24.57 -1.61
N ASN A 47 -5.72 -25.22 -2.61
CA ASN A 47 -6.23 -26.48 -3.16
C ASN A 47 -5.39 -27.62 -2.59
N SER A 48 -5.62 -27.95 -1.31
CA SER A 48 -5.13 -29.21 -0.75
C SER A 48 -6.07 -30.34 -1.18
N SER A 49 -5.53 -31.54 -1.39
CA SER A 49 -6.27 -32.74 -1.79
C SER A 49 -7.30 -33.21 -0.76
N THR A 50 -7.26 -32.66 0.46
CA THR A 50 -8.11 -33.04 1.60
C THR A 50 -9.08 -31.94 2.03
N VAL A 51 -8.71 -30.67 1.90
CA VAL A 51 -9.56 -29.51 2.25
C VAL A 51 -9.23 -28.32 1.36
N SER A 52 -10.23 -27.76 0.70
CA SER A 52 -10.12 -26.47 0.02
C SER A 52 -10.53 -25.35 0.98
N VAL A 53 -9.65 -24.35 1.16
CA VAL A 53 -9.93 -23.18 2.01
C VAL A 53 -9.77 -21.93 1.15
N SER A 54 -10.75 -21.03 1.24
CA SER A 54 -10.69 -19.69 0.67
C SER A 54 -10.82 -18.64 1.76
N TYR A 55 -10.12 -17.52 1.60
CA TYR A 55 -10.24 -16.39 2.51
C TYR A 55 -10.20 -15.06 1.76
N ALA A 56 -10.88 -14.07 2.33
CA ALA A 56 -10.84 -12.69 1.90
C ALA A 56 -10.68 -11.79 3.14
N GLY A 57 -9.71 -10.87 3.09
CA GLY A 57 -9.42 -9.92 4.14
C GLY A 57 -9.42 -8.50 3.59
N HIS A 58 -10.05 -7.58 4.33
CA HIS A 58 -10.05 -6.15 4.00
C HIS A 58 -9.76 -5.34 5.27
N SER A 59 -8.85 -4.36 5.17
CA SER A 59 -8.62 -3.38 6.23
C SER A 59 -8.44 -1.99 5.65
N ARG A 60 -8.89 -1.00 6.41
CA ARG A 60 -8.84 0.43 6.05
C ARG A 60 -8.20 1.19 7.20
N TYR A 61 -7.15 1.93 6.89
CA TYR A 61 -6.45 2.79 7.83
C TYR A 61 -6.50 4.23 7.35
N TYR A 62 -6.53 5.15 8.31
CA TYR A 62 -6.62 6.58 8.09
C TYR A 62 -5.68 7.30 9.05
N GLY A 63 -5.21 8.46 8.64
CA GLY A 63 -4.36 9.28 9.48
C GLY A 63 -3.76 10.46 8.76
N LYS A 64 -2.64 10.95 9.29
CA LYS A 64 -1.86 12.05 8.69
C LYS A 64 -0.57 11.53 8.09
N TRP A 65 -0.04 12.23 7.10
CA TRP A 65 1.24 11.91 6.52
C TRP A 65 2.14 13.14 6.43
N SER A 66 3.44 12.90 6.38
CA SER A 66 4.43 13.92 6.06
C SER A 66 5.62 13.32 5.32
N VAL A 67 6.32 14.16 4.57
CA VAL A 67 7.59 13.79 3.93
C VAL A 67 8.68 14.71 4.44
N SER A 68 9.81 14.12 4.82
CA SER A 68 11.00 14.82 5.29
C SER A 68 12.23 14.21 4.62
N GLY A 69 12.82 14.93 3.66
CA GLY A 69 13.89 14.36 2.82
C GLY A 69 13.36 13.15 2.03
N ALA A 70 14.08 12.03 2.09
CA ALA A 70 13.70 10.76 1.46
C ALA A 70 12.83 9.87 2.38
N LYS A 71 12.13 10.44 3.37
CA LYS A 71 11.32 9.66 4.33
C LYS A 71 9.86 10.07 4.29
N LEU A 72 8.98 9.12 3.98
CA LEU A 72 7.53 9.22 4.16
C LEU A 72 7.16 8.72 5.56
N ARG A 73 6.40 9.50 6.31
CA ARG A 73 5.87 9.13 7.62
C ARG A 73 4.35 9.08 7.58
N LEU A 74 3.78 8.00 8.09
CA LEU A 74 2.35 7.84 8.32
C LEU A 74 2.10 7.87 9.83
N PHE A 75 1.15 8.69 10.25
CA PHE A 75 0.68 8.84 11.62
C PHE A 75 -0.77 8.35 11.65
N TYR A 76 -0.98 7.15 12.20
CA TYR A 76 -2.28 6.52 12.25
C TYR A 76 -3.12 7.11 13.38
N ASN A 77 -4.45 7.06 13.23
CA ASN A 77 -5.37 7.64 14.22
C ASN A 77 -5.40 6.88 15.55
N ASP A 78 -4.93 5.63 15.58
CA ASP A 78 -4.75 4.82 16.79
C ASP A 78 -3.46 5.18 17.57
N GLY A 79 -2.64 6.09 17.02
CA GLY A 79 -1.38 6.53 17.62
C GLY A 79 -0.16 5.82 17.02
N ASP A 80 -0.35 4.77 16.23
CA ASP A 80 0.75 4.07 15.56
C ASP A 80 1.42 4.94 14.50
N ARG A 81 2.65 4.57 14.16
CA ARG A 81 3.46 5.29 13.17
C ARG A 81 4.18 4.31 12.27
N ALA A 82 4.24 4.63 10.99
CA ALA A 82 5.08 3.93 10.02
C ALA A 82 5.99 4.91 9.29
N GLU A 83 7.23 4.51 9.05
CA GLU A 83 8.19 5.26 8.26
C GLU A 83 8.63 4.42 7.07
N PHE A 84 8.70 5.05 5.90
CA PHE A 84 9.12 4.44 4.66
C PHE A 84 10.20 5.30 4.02
N GLU A 85 11.29 4.68 3.61
CA GLU A 85 12.25 5.30 2.71
C GLU A 85 11.61 5.44 1.34
N LEU A 86 11.53 6.67 0.84
CA LEU A 86 10.97 7.04 -0.43
C LEU A 86 12.12 7.32 -1.40
N THR A 87 12.26 6.45 -2.41
CA THR A 87 13.16 6.67 -3.54
C THR A 87 12.38 6.75 -4.84
N GLU A 88 12.93 7.42 -5.84
CA GLU A 88 12.38 7.49 -7.19
C GLU A 88 13.41 6.83 -8.11
N ASN A 89 12.97 5.91 -8.97
CA ASN A 89 13.88 5.32 -9.96
C ASN A 89 13.98 6.20 -11.22
N ASP A 90 14.93 5.91 -12.11
CA ASP A 90 15.16 6.68 -13.34
C ASP A 90 13.94 6.71 -14.29
N ALA A 91 12.97 5.81 -14.11
CA ALA A 91 11.72 5.78 -14.84
C ALA A 91 10.59 6.60 -14.20
N GLY A 92 10.87 7.32 -13.10
CA GLY A 92 9.88 8.12 -12.37
C GLY A 92 8.91 7.30 -11.51
N HIS A 93 9.22 6.04 -11.22
CA HIS A 93 8.44 5.22 -10.30
C HIS A 93 8.90 5.41 -8.86
N PHE A 94 7.94 5.53 -7.96
CA PHE A 94 8.22 5.56 -6.53
C PHE A 94 8.51 4.16 -6.00
N LEU A 95 9.53 4.08 -5.16
CA LEU A 95 9.91 2.94 -4.39
C LEU A 95 9.73 3.31 -2.92
N MET A 96 9.02 2.48 -2.16
CA MET A 96 8.90 2.63 -0.71
C MET A 96 9.50 1.41 -0.04
N ASN A 97 10.58 1.60 0.74
CA ASN A 97 11.40 0.52 1.31
C ASN A 97 11.84 -0.52 0.24
N GLY A 98 12.16 -0.06 -0.97
CA GLY A 98 12.54 -0.91 -2.11
C GLY A 98 11.38 -1.63 -2.82
N GLU A 99 10.15 -1.58 -2.29
CA GLU A 99 8.97 -2.08 -2.98
C GLU A 99 8.48 -1.05 -4.00
N ARG A 100 8.08 -1.48 -5.20
CA ARG A 100 7.58 -0.58 -6.24
C ARG A 100 6.14 -0.18 -5.96
N TRP A 101 5.88 1.13 -6.01
CA TRP A 101 4.54 1.70 -5.87
C TRP A 101 4.18 2.49 -7.13
N LEU A 102 3.05 2.12 -7.73
CA LEU A 102 2.54 2.75 -8.93
C LEU A 102 1.69 3.96 -8.56
N ARG A 103 2.01 5.10 -9.14
CA ARG A 103 1.15 6.28 -9.07
C ARG A 103 -0.16 5.98 -9.80
N ALA A 104 -1.26 6.33 -9.17
CA ALA A 104 -2.60 6.31 -9.72
C ALA A 104 -3.33 7.59 -9.30
N ASP A 105 -4.42 7.89 -10.00
CA ASP A 105 -5.28 9.00 -9.62
C ASP A 105 -5.87 8.74 -8.23
N GLY A 106 -5.67 9.69 -7.33
CA GLY A 106 -6.20 9.66 -5.97
C GLY A 106 -7.59 10.26 -5.93
N ASP A 107 -8.56 9.56 -5.34
CA ASP A 107 -9.82 10.17 -4.92
C ASP A 107 -9.67 10.63 -3.47
N CYS A 108 -9.09 11.82 -3.31
CA CYS A 108 -9.20 12.61 -2.09
C CYS A 108 -10.47 13.47 -2.21
N ARG A 109 -11.61 12.80 -2.27
CA ARG A 109 -12.94 13.38 -2.13
C ARG A 109 -13.57 12.94 -0.82
#